data_AF-A0A0F9P6D7-F1
#
_entry.id   AF-A0A0F9P6D7-F1
#
_cell.length_a   1.000
_cell.length_b   1.000
_cell.length_c   1.000
_cell.angle_alpha   90.00
_cell.angle_beta   90.00
_cell.angle_gamma   90.00
#
_symmetry.space_group_name_H-M   'P 1'
#
loop_
_entity.id
_entity.type
_entity.pdbx_description
1 polymer ?
#
loop_
_entity_poly.entity_id
_entity_poly.type
_entity_poly.pdbx_seq_one_letter_code
_entity_poly.pdbx_strand_id
1 'polypeptide(L)'
;MQTHLVIEAINRLAAERGEKRGNFYYAAFSCKEVLDYMDFEITQGHLRHVAYIVTKGYPESSVDGGSKQSGRMLNMKIRSK
;
A
#
# COMPACT_ATOMS: atom_id res chain seq x y z
N MET A 1 14.80 1.58 -3.90
CA MET A 1 13.77 1.67 -2.84
C MET A 1 13.96 0.51 -1.87
N GLN A 2 13.98 0.78 -0.56
CA GLN A 2 14.17 -0.25 0.46
C GLN A 2 12.81 -0.84 0.88
N THR A 3 12.66 -2.17 0.80
CA THR A 3 11.38 -2.87 1.02
C THR A 3 10.79 -2.63 2.41
N HIS A 4 11.62 -2.58 3.46
CA HIS A 4 11.14 -2.42 4.83
C HIS A 4 10.45 -1.08 5.07
N LEU A 5 10.93 0.01 4.44
CA LEU A 5 10.31 1.34 4.53
C LEU A 5 8.92 1.36 3.85
N VAL A 6 8.77 0.66 2.73
CA VAL A 6 7.47 0.54 2.03
C VAL A 6 6.46 -0.23 2.89
N ILE A 7 6.90 -1.33 3.52
CA ILE A 7 6.05 -2.12 4.42
C ILE A 7 5.61 -1.26 5.61
N GLU A 8 6.52 -0.49 6.21
CA GLU A 8 6.20 0.41 7.31
C GLU A 8 5.17 1.47 6.88
N ALA A 9 5.37 2.13 5.74
CA ALA A 9 4.44 3.14 5.22
C ALA A 9 3.03 2.57 4.99
N ILE A 10 2.93 1.38 4.38
CA ILE A 10 1.65 0.69 4.16
C ILE A 10 0.94 0.40 5.48
N ASN A 11 1.66 -0.10 6.49
CA ASN A 11 1.08 -0.41 7.79
C ASN A 11 0.59 0.85 8.51
N ARG A 12 1.34 1.96 8.45
CA ARG A 12 0.93 3.24 9.03
C ARG A 12 -0.31 3.80 8.32
N LEU A 13 -0.30 3.85 6.98
CA LEU A 13 -1.45 4.29 6.19
C LEU A 13 -2.71 3.48 6.49
N ALA A 14 -2.58 2.15 6.61
CA ALA A 14 -3.71 1.29 6.95
C ALA A 14 -4.22 1.52 8.38
N ALA A 15 -3.34 1.79 9.35
CA ALA A 15 -3.74 2.09 10.72
C ALA A 15 -4.38 3.49 10.87
N GLU A 16 -3.89 4.48 10.11
CA GLU A 16 -4.37 5.87 10.16
C GLU A 16 -5.69 6.07 9.42
N ARG A 17 -5.85 5.42 8.26
CA ARG A 17 -6.98 5.65 7.33
C ARG A 17 -7.95 4.48 7.25
N GLY A 18 -7.53 3.31 7.71
CA GLY A 18 -8.32 2.09 7.60
C GLY A 18 -9.40 1.99 8.66
N GLU A 19 -10.46 1.28 8.31
CA GLU A 19 -11.50 0.89 9.25
C GLU A 19 -11.03 -0.35 10.02
N LYS A 20 -10.97 -0.26 11.35
CA LYS A 20 -10.66 -1.41 12.20
C LYS A 20 -11.90 -2.27 12.39
N ARG A 21 -11.86 -3.52 11.92
CA ARG A 21 -12.91 -4.52 12.13
C ARG A 21 -12.29 -5.77 12.76
N GLY A 22 -12.55 -5.95 14.05
CA GLY A 22 -11.92 -7.02 14.84
C GLY A 22 -10.40 -6.88 14.86
N ASN A 23 -9.72 -7.93 14.41
CA ASN A 23 -8.25 -8.02 14.40
C ASN A 23 -7.59 -7.50 13.12
N PHE A 24 -8.32 -6.76 12.28
CA PHE A 24 -7.82 -6.29 10.99
C PHE A 24 -8.13 -4.81 10.74
N TYR A 25 -7.22 -4.15 10.04
CA TYR A 25 -7.45 -2.88 9.35
C TYR A 25 -7.82 -3.17 7.90
N TYR A 26 -8.91 -2.55 7.46
CA TYR A 26 -9.37 -2.54 6.07
C TYR A 26 -9.16 -1.14 5.50
N ALA A 27 -8.31 -1.01 4.48
CA ALA A 27 -8.00 0.29 3.89
C ALA A 27 -7.92 0.20 2.37
N ALA A 28 -8.18 1.32 1.70
CA ALA A 28 -7.96 1.46 0.26
C ALA A 28 -7.15 2.73 0.01
N PHE A 29 -6.02 2.59 -0.68
CA PHE A 29 -5.16 3.69 -1.09
C PHE A 29 -4.34 3.29 -2.32
N SER A 30 -3.80 4.26 -3.04
CA SER A 30 -3.03 4.03 -4.26
C SER A 30 -1.53 3.79 -3.98
N CYS A 31 -0.83 3.16 -4.92
CA CYS A 31 0.64 3.11 -4.89
C CYS A 31 1.26 4.52 -4.80
N LYS A 32 0.63 5.52 -5.43
CA LYS A 32 1.08 6.92 -5.37
C LYS A 32 1.03 7.45 -3.94
N GLU A 33 -0.05 7.22 -3.21
CA GLU A 33 -0.18 7.67 -1.82
C GLU A 33 0.88 7.05 -0.90
N VAL A 34 1.29 5.81 -1.14
CA VAL A 34 2.40 5.19 -0.40
C VAL A 34 3.71 5.93 -0.69
N LEU A 35 3.99 6.27 -1.95
CA LEU A 35 5.20 6.99 -2.33
C LEU A 35 5.20 8.44 -1.84
N ASP A 36 4.07 9.13 -1.93
CA ASP A 36 3.88 10.48 -1.36
C ASP A 36 4.13 10.47 0.15
N TYR A 37 3.58 9.48 0.86
CA TYR A 37 3.76 9.34 2.32
C TYR A 37 5.24 9.12 2.71
N MET A 38 6.00 8.46 1.84
CA MET A 38 7.42 8.23 2.04
C MET A 38 8.31 9.39 1.58
N ASP A 39 7.74 10.47 1.02
CA ASP A 39 8.46 11.55 0.34
C ASP A 39 9.43 11.04 -0.75
N PHE A 40 8.95 10.07 -1.55
CA PHE A 40 9.72 9.45 -2.62
C PHE A 40 9.29 9.92 -4.00
N GLU A 41 10.26 9.99 -4.91
CA GLU A 41 9.98 10.24 -6.33
C GLU A 41 8.98 9.22 -6.89
N ILE A 42 7.97 9.71 -7.61
CA ILE A 42 6.96 8.85 -8.24
C ILE A 42 7.43 8.47 -9.65
N THR A 43 7.94 7.25 -9.77
CA THR A 43 8.27 6.65 -11.07
C THR A 43 7.43 5.40 -11.32
N GLN A 44 7.26 5.01 -12.59
CA GLN A 44 6.61 3.73 -12.95
C GLN A 44 7.36 2.52 -12.37
N GLY A 45 8.67 2.63 -12.11
CA GLY A 45 9.44 1.60 -11.41
C GLY A 45 9.00 1.47 -9.95
N HIS A 46 8.88 2.58 -9.24
CA HIS A 46 8.46 2.61 -7.83
C HIS A 46 7.02 2.14 -7.65
N LEU A 47 6.09 2.60 -8.50
CA LEU A 47 4.69 2.15 -8.47
C LEU A 47 4.57 0.63 -8.65
N ARG A 48 5.38 0.04 -9.56
CA ARG A 48 5.44 -1.41 -9.76
C ARG A 48 6.02 -2.15 -8.57
N HIS A 49 7.04 -1.57 -7.92
CA HIS A 49 7.67 -2.17 -6.75
C HIS A 49 6.73 -2.18 -5.53
N VAL A 50 6.00 -1.09 -5.27
CA VAL A 50 4.98 -1.06 -4.20
C VAL A 50 3.90 -2.11 -4.44
N ALA A 51 3.36 -2.18 -5.66
CA ALA A 51 2.36 -3.18 -6.02
C ALA A 51 2.90 -4.62 -5.84
N TYR A 52 4.15 -4.87 -6.24
CA TYR A 52 4.80 -6.17 -6.03
C TYR A 52 4.92 -6.53 -4.55
N ILE A 53 5.31 -5.58 -3.70
CA ILE A 53 5.38 -5.77 -2.24
C ILE A 53 3.99 -6.13 -1.69
N VAL A 54 2.92 -5.47 -2.15
CA VAL A 54 1.56 -5.79 -1.69
C VAL A 54 1.17 -7.21 -2.09
N THR A 55 1.31 -7.57 -3.37
CA THR A 55 0.96 -8.91 -3.87
C THR A 55 1.75 -10.03 -3.21
N LYS A 56 2.98 -9.78 -2.73
CA LYS A 56 3.84 -10.80 -2.10
C LYS A 56 3.80 -10.78 -0.58
N GLY A 57 3.69 -9.61 0.04
CA GLY A 57 3.79 -9.41 1.48
C GLY A 57 2.45 -9.47 2.21
N TYR A 58 1.33 -9.31 1.50
CA TYR A 58 -0.01 -9.20 2.10
C TYR A 58 -0.99 -10.14 1.38
N PRO A 59 -1.02 -11.44 1.74
CA PRO A 59 -1.76 -12.46 0.98
C PRO A 59 -3.29 -12.24 0.95
N GLU A 60 -3.83 -11.51 1.93
CA GLU A 60 -5.26 -11.18 1.99
C GLU A 60 -5.60 -9.82 1.36
N SER A 61 -4.61 -9.13 0.80
CA SER A 61 -4.78 -7.83 0.12
C SER A 61 -4.78 -8.03 -1.40
N SER A 62 -5.43 -7.10 -2.12
CA SER A 62 -5.47 -7.13 -3.58
C SER A 62 -4.90 -5.84 -4.18
N VAL A 63 -4.50 -5.94 -5.45
CA VAL A 63 -4.03 -4.80 -6.24
C VAL A 63 -4.90 -4.70 -7.48
N ASP A 64 -5.69 -3.65 -7.57
CA ASP A 64 -6.57 -3.40 -8.70
C ASP A 64 -5.91 -2.45 -9.72
N GLY A 65 -6.25 -2.63 -10.99
CA GLY A 65 -5.78 -1.75 -12.07
C GLY A 65 -6.22 -0.31 -11.79
N GLY A 66 -5.26 0.62 -11.74
CA GLY A 66 -5.54 2.04 -11.55
C GLY A 66 -5.08 2.89 -12.74
N SER A 67 -5.43 4.18 -12.72
CA SER A 67 -5.11 5.12 -13.79
C SER A 67 -3.59 5.26 -13.99
N LYS A 68 -3.16 5.66 -15.19
CA LYS A 68 -1.73 5.86 -15.52
C LYS A 68 -1.00 6.82 -14.57
N GLN A 69 -1.72 7.72 -13.87
CA GLN A 69 -1.16 8.77 -13.00
C GLN A 69 -1.17 8.41 -11.51
N SER A 70 -2.25 7.83 -10.97
CA SER A 70 -2.34 7.44 -9.55
C SER A 70 -1.65 6.09 -9.25
N GLY A 71 -1.31 5.32 -10.28
CA GLY A 71 -0.82 3.96 -10.11
C GLY A 71 -1.94 3.00 -9.72
N ARG A 72 -1.58 1.78 -9.31
CA ARG A 72 -2.52 0.71 -8.95
C ARG A 72 -3.16 1.01 -7.58
N MET A 73 -4.43 0.65 -7.42
CA MET A 73 -5.12 0.72 -6.13
C MET A 73 -4.74 -0.48 -5.27
N LEU A 74 -4.51 -0.25 -3.98
CA LEU A 74 -4.13 -1.22 -2.98
C LEU A 74 -5.32 -1.39 -2.02
N ASN A 75 -6.00 -2.54 -2.11
CA ASN A 75 -7.06 -2.90 -1.18
C ASN A 75 -6.44 -3.75 -0.07
N MET A 76 -6.21 -3.12 1.06
CA MET A 76 -5.45 -3.68 2.16
C MET A 76 -6.35 -4.37 3.17
N LYS A 77 -5.98 -5.59 3.54
CA LYS A 77 -6.44 -6.28 4.74
C LYS A 77 -5.21 -6.68 5.55
N ILE A 78 -4.94 -5.93 6.62
CA ILE A 78 -3.73 -6.08 7.43
C ILE A 78 -4.13 -6.40 8.86
N ARG A 79 -3.49 -7.39 9.48
CA ARG A 79 -3.74 -7.73 10.88
C ARG A 79 -3.35 -6.54 11.78
N SER A 80 -4.28 -6.06 12.61
CA SER A 80 -3.99 -5.07 13.64
C SER A 80 -3.18 -5.76 14.74
N LYS A 81 -1.88 -5.44 14.84
CA LYS A 81 -1.03 -5.89 15.93
C LYS A 81 -1.36 -5.15 17.22
#